data_AF-A0A928YD36-F1
#
_entry.id   AF-A0A928YD36-F1
#
_cell.length_a   1.000
_cell.length_b   1.000
_cell.length_c   1.000
_cell.angle_alpha   90.00
_cell.angle_beta   90.00
_cell.angle_gamma   90.00
#
_symmetry.space_group_name_H-M   'P 1'
#
loop_
_entity.id
_entity.type
_entity.pdbx_description
1 polymer ?
#
loop_
_entity_poly.entity_id
_entity_poly.type
_entity_poly.pdbx_seq_one_letter_code
_entity_poly.pdbx_strand_id
1 'polypeptide(L)'
;MKNITINKILIFMSIFAPVNSGLFLFSNNTSIFAANDHGTSILLVGKDDIILYKKDIIISTDDLKNIKKNKTPLSEKRSVFNIGTIDEYLKEGKNYEARNHLSEIFLNKKIPEKQHEIKELLDKLNSELIFSTKPSEDAVLYTVQAGETLSKIAKQFNTNYELIMRINKKPDSRLNIGEKLKILKGKTKILISKSEFTLTVLLNDRYVKQYRIGTGKNDKTPEGTFEVKNKMKNPTWYSPYGGVYSYGDEKNILGTRWIGFKEKENLAGFGIHGTTMPETIGTASSDGCIRMKNSDVEEVFDFVTTDTGIIIQR
;
A
#
# COMPACT_ATOMS: atom_id res chain seq x y z
N MET A 1 25.17 12.40 -38.50
CA MET A 1 25.15 12.38 -37.02
C MET A 1 24.54 13.67 -36.50
N LYS A 2 23.93 13.63 -35.31
CA LYS A 2 23.22 14.71 -34.57
C LYS A 2 21.83 15.15 -35.07
N ASN A 3 20.91 15.10 -34.11
CA ASN A 3 19.78 15.98 -33.81
C ASN A 3 18.65 16.15 -34.85
N ILE A 4 17.54 15.44 -34.59
CA ILE A 4 16.20 15.84 -35.02
C ILE A 4 15.43 16.28 -33.76
N THR A 5 15.14 17.57 -33.67
CA THR A 5 14.42 18.19 -32.56
C THR A 5 12.92 17.93 -32.71
N ILE A 6 12.27 17.36 -31.69
CA ILE A 6 10.82 17.12 -31.71
C ILE A 6 10.10 18.43 -31.41
N ASN A 7 9.73 19.16 -32.45
CA ASN A 7 8.90 20.36 -32.36
C ASN A 7 7.69 20.23 -33.29
N LYS A 8 6.62 19.60 -32.76
CA LYS A 8 5.23 19.66 -33.27
C LYS A 8 4.30 18.89 -32.32
N ILE A 9 3.53 19.65 -31.53
CA ILE A 9 2.07 19.49 -31.23
C ILE A 9 1.74 20.57 -30.19
N LEU A 10 1.45 21.77 -30.69
CA LEU A 10 0.73 22.83 -30.00
C LEU A 10 0.37 23.87 -31.05
N ILE A 11 -0.90 23.86 -31.47
CA ILE A 11 -1.72 24.91 -32.09
C ILE A 11 -2.99 24.20 -32.57
N PHE A 12 -4.06 24.31 -31.78
CA PHE A 12 -5.25 25.06 -32.19
C PHE A 12 -6.09 25.32 -30.93
N MET A 13 -6.46 26.58 -30.71
CA MET A 13 -7.23 27.01 -29.54
C MET A 13 -8.56 27.63 -30.00
N SER A 14 -9.49 27.71 -29.05
CA SER A 14 -10.60 28.68 -28.97
C SER A 14 -11.62 28.74 -30.12
N ILE A 15 -12.69 27.95 -29.98
CA ILE A 15 -14.09 28.33 -30.23
C ILE A 15 -14.92 27.52 -29.21
N PHE A 16 -15.68 28.04 -28.24
CA PHE A 16 -15.89 29.41 -27.74
C PHE A 16 -15.37 29.52 -26.27
N ALA A 17 -16.02 30.30 -25.39
CA ALA A 17 -15.81 30.42 -23.94
C ALA A 17 -17.20 30.48 -23.22
N PRO A 18 -17.34 30.68 -21.88
CA PRO A 18 -16.37 30.64 -20.78
C PRO A 18 -16.83 29.86 -19.50
N VAL A 19 -15.92 29.27 -18.71
CA VAL A 19 -16.04 29.16 -17.23
C VAL A 19 -14.64 29.14 -16.60
N ASN A 20 -14.45 29.83 -15.47
CA ASN A 20 -13.17 29.99 -14.77
C ASN A 20 -12.53 28.67 -14.28
N SER A 21 -11.33 28.36 -14.78
CA SER A 21 -10.14 27.94 -14.01
C SER A 21 -9.02 27.56 -14.98
N GLY A 22 -7.84 28.17 -14.84
CA GLY A 22 -6.71 27.91 -15.74
C GLY A 22 -6.07 26.55 -15.45
N LEU A 23 -5.82 25.74 -16.50
CA LEU A 23 -4.97 24.56 -16.40
C LEU A 23 -3.64 24.85 -17.11
N PHE A 24 -2.56 24.96 -16.34
CA PHE A 24 -1.22 25.16 -16.86
C PHE A 24 -0.45 23.85 -16.91
N LEU A 25 0.19 23.57 -18.05
CA LEU A 25 1.02 22.38 -18.27
C LEU A 25 2.47 22.79 -18.52
N PHE A 26 3.39 22.16 -17.79
CA PHE A 26 4.83 22.34 -17.96
C PHE A 26 5.50 20.98 -18.16
N SER A 27 6.45 20.89 -19.08
CA SER A 27 7.21 19.64 -19.31
C SER A 27 8.71 19.91 -19.39
N ASN A 28 9.47 19.14 -18.63
CA ASN A 28 10.92 18.97 -18.83
C ASN A 28 11.18 17.50 -19.24
N ASN A 29 12.39 17.19 -19.71
CA ASN A 29 12.75 15.90 -20.36
C ASN A 29 12.45 14.60 -19.57
N THR A 30 12.01 14.69 -18.31
CA THR A 30 11.69 13.55 -17.43
C THR A 30 10.35 13.67 -16.69
N SER A 31 9.56 14.74 -16.87
CA SER A 31 8.37 14.99 -16.04
C SER A 31 7.36 15.94 -16.71
N ILE A 32 6.06 15.71 -16.44
CA ILE A 32 4.96 16.59 -16.85
C ILE A 32 4.23 17.07 -15.59
N PHE A 33 4.14 18.38 -15.41
CA PHE A 33 3.44 19.02 -14.30
C PHE A 33 2.13 19.64 -14.79
N ALA A 34 1.07 19.52 -13.98
CA ALA A 34 -0.23 20.13 -14.23
C ALA A 34 -0.67 20.92 -12.99
N ALA A 35 -0.98 22.20 -13.14
CA ALA A 35 -1.44 23.06 -12.05
C ALA A 35 -2.75 23.76 -12.42
N ASN A 36 -3.64 23.88 -11.44
CA ASN A 36 -4.82 24.75 -11.52
C ASN A 36 -4.87 25.69 -10.31
N ASP A 37 -5.70 26.73 -10.41
CA ASP A 37 -5.77 27.84 -9.46
C ASP A 37 -6.32 27.45 -8.06
N HIS A 38 -6.63 26.16 -7.83
CA HIS A 38 -7.23 25.66 -6.59
C HIS A 38 -6.46 24.52 -5.91
N GLY A 39 -5.26 24.17 -6.40
CA GLY A 39 -4.32 23.31 -5.66
C GLY A 39 -3.44 22.44 -6.56
N THR A 40 -2.17 22.34 -6.19
CA THR A 40 -1.15 21.60 -6.94
C THR A 40 -1.48 20.10 -7.04
N SER A 41 -1.83 19.65 -8.24
CA SER A 41 -1.98 18.21 -8.56
C SER A 41 -0.69 17.69 -9.15
N ILE A 42 0.14 16.99 -8.37
CA ILE A 42 1.44 16.54 -8.86
C ILE A 42 1.28 15.19 -9.58
N LEU A 43 1.51 15.22 -10.89
CA LEU A 43 1.69 14.03 -11.71
C LEU A 43 3.18 13.72 -11.79
N LEU A 44 3.62 12.58 -11.26
CA LEU A 44 4.97 12.07 -11.50
C LEU A 44 4.90 10.88 -12.45
N VAL A 45 5.35 11.11 -13.69
CA VAL A 45 5.56 10.07 -14.69
C VAL A 45 7.03 9.66 -14.65
N GLY A 46 7.32 8.57 -13.94
CA GLY A 46 8.57 7.85 -14.10
C GLY A 46 8.59 7.10 -15.43
N LYS A 47 9.78 6.63 -15.84
CA LYS A 47 9.96 5.97 -17.15
C LYS A 47 9.11 4.70 -17.30
N ASP A 48 8.79 4.04 -16.18
CA ASP A 48 8.05 2.77 -16.13
C ASP A 48 6.85 2.77 -15.14
N ASP A 49 6.68 3.80 -14.30
CA ASP A 49 5.61 3.92 -13.30
C ASP A 49 4.94 5.31 -13.35
N ILE A 50 3.60 5.36 -13.23
CA ILE A 50 2.82 6.60 -13.10
C ILE A 50 2.21 6.62 -11.70
N ILE A 51 2.54 7.65 -10.91
CA ILE A 51 1.87 7.91 -9.64
C ILE A 51 1.05 9.20 -9.80
N LEU A 52 -0.27 9.03 -9.82
CA LEU A 52 -1.23 10.13 -9.77
C LEU A 52 -1.53 10.46 -8.31
N TYR A 53 -1.06 11.62 -7.84
CA TYR A 53 -1.41 12.14 -6.53
C TYR A 53 -2.48 13.23 -6.67
N LYS A 54 -3.74 12.85 -6.49
CA LYS A 54 -4.76 13.77 -5.99
C LYS A 54 -4.87 13.54 -4.49
N LYS A 55 -5.07 14.61 -3.72
CA LYS A 55 -5.17 14.60 -2.25
C LYS A 55 -6.12 13.52 -1.68
N ASP A 56 -7.09 13.07 -2.47
CA ASP A 56 -8.16 12.14 -2.06
C ASP A 56 -8.42 10.97 -3.05
N ILE A 57 -7.52 10.63 -3.99
CA ILE A 57 -7.76 9.53 -4.96
C ILE A 57 -6.52 8.65 -5.15
N ILE A 58 -6.70 7.34 -4.98
CA ILE A 58 -5.72 6.30 -5.34
C ILE A 58 -6.22 5.59 -6.60
N ILE A 59 -5.47 5.70 -7.70
CA ILE A 59 -5.77 5.07 -8.99
C ILE A 59 -4.97 3.77 -9.12
N SER A 60 -5.62 2.67 -9.47
CA SER A 60 -4.95 1.38 -9.63
C SER A 60 -4.06 1.37 -10.88
N THR A 61 -2.94 0.65 -10.78
CA THR A 61 -2.01 0.46 -11.90
C THR A 61 -2.61 -0.25 -13.13
N ASP A 62 -3.72 -1.00 -12.98
CA ASP A 62 -4.42 -1.62 -14.10
C ASP A 62 -5.39 -0.67 -14.83
N ASP A 63 -6.04 0.26 -14.12
CA ASP A 63 -6.89 1.29 -14.71
C ASP A 63 -6.05 2.20 -15.66
N LEU A 64 -4.81 2.49 -15.26
CA LEU A 64 -3.84 3.23 -16.06
C LEU A 64 -3.45 2.53 -17.38
N LYS A 65 -3.40 1.19 -17.41
CA LYS A 65 -3.15 0.42 -18.64
C LYS A 65 -4.33 0.51 -19.61
N ASN A 66 -5.56 0.57 -19.09
CA ASN A 66 -6.76 0.73 -19.89
C ASN A 66 -6.91 2.14 -20.46
N ILE A 67 -6.55 3.18 -19.70
CA ILE A 67 -6.50 4.57 -20.20
C ILE A 67 -5.58 4.69 -21.43
N LYS A 68 -4.41 4.02 -21.44
CA LYS A 68 -3.49 4.03 -22.59
C LYS A 68 -4.04 3.38 -23.87
N LYS A 69 -5.09 2.54 -23.78
CA LYS A 69 -5.68 1.85 -24.95
C LYS A 69 -6.80 2.63 -25.64
N ASN A 70 -7.50 3.51 -24.93
CA ASN A 70 -8.64 4.25 -25.49
C ASN A 70 -8.27 5.71 -25.78
N LYS A 71 -8.07 6.06 -27.06
CA LYS A 71 -7.77 7.43 -27.53
C LYS A 71 -9.00 8.36 -27.64
N THR A 72 -10.10 8.02 -26.99
CA THR A 72 -11.33 8.83 -27.00
C THR A 72 -11.33 9.74 -25.77
N PRO A 73 -11.67 11.04 -25.88
CA PRO A 73 -11.91 11.88 -24.72
C PRO A 73 -12.97 11.24 -23.81
N LEU A 74 -12.73 11.19 -22.50
CA LEU A 74 -13.77 10.76 -21.55
C LEU A 74 -14.85 11.84 -21.42
N SER A 75 -15.76 11.88 -22.38
CA SER A 75 -17.07 12.52 -22.22
C SER A 75 -17.86 11.74 -21.16
N GLU A 76 -17.81 12.21 -19.92
CA GLU A 76 -18.72 11.92 -18.80
C GLU A 76 -19.34 10.51 -18.70
N LYS A 77 -18.58 9.45 -18.99
CA LYS A 77 -18.88 8.13 -18.41
C LYS A 77 -18.46 8.14 -16.93
N ARG A 78 -19.23 8.86 -16.12
CA ARG A 78 -19.42 8.48 -14.71
C ARG A 78 -19.92 7.04 -14.75
N SER A 79 -19.07 6.09 -14.40
CA SER A 79 -19.49 4.72 -14.13
C SER A 79 -20.49 4.78 -12.97
N VAL A 80 -21.78 4.69 -13.28
CA VAL A 80 -22.84 4.73 -12.27
C VAL A 80 -22.55 3.62 -11.28
N PHE A 81 -22.32 4.02 -10.03
CA PHE A 81 -21.67 3.16 -9.05
C PHE A 81 -22.69 2.18 -8.46
N ASN A 82 -22.90 1.06 -9.16
CA ASN A 82 -23.99 0.15 -8.87
C ASN A 82 -23.62 -0.86 -7.76
N ILE A 83 -24.01 -0.54 -6.52
CA ILE A 83 -23.89 -1.44 -5.35
C ILE A 83 -24.51 -2.82 -5.63
N GLY A 84 -25.57 -2.89 -6.45
CA GLY A 84 -26.22 -4.15 -6.82
C GLY A 84 -25.31 -5.15 -7.54
N THR A 85 -24.24 -4.70 -8.19
CA THR A 85 -23.25 -5.62 -8.81
C THR A 85 -22.42 -6.37 -7.76
N ILE A 86 -22.24 -5.80 -6.56
CA ILE A 86 -21.53 -6.48 -5.47
C ILE A 86 -22.43 -7.56 -4.86
N ASP A 87 -23.72 -7.26 -4.66
CA ASP A 87 -24.70 -8.26 -4.19
C ASP A 87 -24.86 -9.41 -5.18
N GLU A 88 -24.82 -9.13 -6.49
CA GLU A 88 -24.80 -10.13 -7.56
C GLU A 88 -23.55 -11.00 -7.48
N TYR A 89 -22.35 -10.40 -7.43
CA TYR A 89 -21.10 -11.15 -7.25
C TYR A 89 -21.10 -12.04 -6.00
N LEU A 90 -21.59 -11.55 -4.86
CA LEU A 90 -21.67 -12.32 -3.62
C LEU A 90 -22.67 -13.50 -3.72
N LYS A 91 -23.81 -13.32 -4.40
CA LYS A 91 -24.78 -14.40 -4.67
C LYS A 91 -24.23 -15.47 -5.61
N GLU A 92 -23.43 -15.07 -6.59
CA GLU A 92 -22.78 -15.98 -7.55
C GLU A 92 -21.46 -16.59 -7.02
N GLY A 93 -21.01 -16.23 -5.82
CA GLY A 93 -19.75 -16.70 -5.24
C GLY A 93 -18.48 -16.07 -5.84
N LYS A 94 -18.62 -15.00 -6.64
CA LYS A 94 -17.55 -14.20 -7.26
C LYS A 94 -16.87 -13.29 -6.23
N ASN A 95 -16.30 -13.91 -5.20
CA ASN A 95 -15.71 -13.24 -4.04
C ASN A 95 -14.52 -12.35 -4.43
N TYR A 96 -13.75 -12.72 -5.45
CA TYR A 96 -12.60 -11.96 -5.93
C TYR A 96 -13.02 -10.60 -6.52
N GLU A 97 -14.02 -10.62 -7.39
CA GLU A 97 -14.63 -9.46 -8.03
C GLU A 97 -15.33 -8.56 -7.01
N ALA A 98 -16.12 -9.14 -6.10
CA ALA A 98 -16.73 -8.41 -5.00
C ALA A 98 -15.67 -7.67 -4.15
N ARG A 99 -14.60 -8.36 -3.74
CA ARG A 99 -13.48 -7.79 -2.98
C ARG A 99 -12.77 -6.68 -3.76
N ASN A 100 -12.60 -6.84 -5.08
CA ASN A 100 -11.97 -5.82 -5.93
C ASN A 100 -12.78 -4.53 -6.01
N HIS A 101 -14.11 -4.63 -6.22
CA HIS A 101 -15.02 -3.49 -6.26
C HIS A 101 -15.13 -2.81 -4.88
N LEU A 102 -15.28 -3.58 -3.81
CA LEU A 102 -15.30 -3.07 -2.44
C LEU A 102 -14.00 -2.34 -2.06
N SER A 103 -12.84 -2.84 -2.51
CA SER A 103 -11.55 -2.18 -2.29
C SER A 103 -11.52 -0.79 -2.92
N GLU A 104 -12.07 -0.64 -4.12
CA GLU A 104 -12.11 0.64 -4.82
C GLU A 104 -13.04 1.66 -4.13
N ILE A 105 -14.19 1.20 -3.60
CA ILE A 105 -15.09 2.02 -2.78
C ILE A 105 -14.38 2.50 -1.53
N PHE A 106 -13.74 1.59 -0.81
CA PHE A 106 -13.10 1.83 0.48
C PHE A 106 -11.94 2.83 0.33
N LEU A 107 -10.99 2.53 -0.56
CA LEU A 107 -9.76 3.33 -0.70
C LEU A 107 -10.03 4.74 -1.26
N ASN A 108 -11.08 4.92 -2.06
CA ASN A 108 -11.49 6.23 -2.57
C ASN A 108 -12.67 6.86 -1.80
N LYS A 109 -13.03 6.28 -0.64
CA LYS A 109 -14.14 6.70 0.24
C LYS A 109 -15.44 7.06 -0.52
N LYS A 110 -15.78 6.28 -1.56
CA LYS A 110 -16.92 6.60 -2.47
C LYS A 110 -18.29 6.55 -1.78
N ILE A 111 -18.35 5.86 -0.64
CA ILE A 111 -19.53 5.73 0.24
C ILE A 111 -19.03 5.95 1.68
N PRO A 112 -18.83 7.21 2.14
CA PRO A 112 -18.22 7.51 3.43
C PRO A 112 -18.99 6.97 4.64
N GLU A 113 -20.32 6.96 4.55
CA GLU A 113 -21.23 6.55 5.63
C GLU A 113 -21.24 5.03 5.87
N LYS A 114 -20.75 4.23 4.90
CA LYS A 114 -20.68 2.76 5.00
C LYS A 114 -19.27 2.20 5.17
N GLN A 115 -18.25 3.03 5.43
CA GLN A 115 -16.85 2.58 5.47
C GLN A 115 -16.62 1.42 6.45
N HIS A 116 -17.31 1.40 7.60
CA HIS A 116 -17.23 0.28 8.54
C HIS A 116 -17.82 -1.01 7.96
N GLU A 117 -19.04 -0.98 7.43
CA GLU A 117 -19.70 -2.14 6.79
C GLU A 117 -18.85 -2.72 5.66
N ILE A 118 -18.30 -1.85 4.82
CA ILE A 118 -17.43 -2.20 3.69
C ILE A 118 -16.13 -2.86 4.18
N LYS A 119 -15.51 -2.32 5.25
CA LYS A 119 -14.31 -2.88 5.86
C LYS A 119 -14.54 -4.30 6.41
N GLU A 120 -15.60 -4.51 7.18
CA GLU A 120 -15.90 -5.83 7.76
C GLU A 120 -16.18 -6.88 6.65
N LEU A 121 -16.85 -6.48 5.57
CA LEU A 121 -17.06 -7.35 4.41
C LEU A 121 -15.75 -7.65 3.66
N LEU A 122 -14.86 -6.65 3.51
CA LEU A 122 -13.52 -6.84 2.93
C LEU A 122 -12.66 -7.78 3.77
N ASP A 123 -12.64 -7.61 5.09
CA ASP A 123 -11.91 -8.51 6.01
C ASP A 123 -12.46 -9.94 5.95
N LYS A 124 -13.79 -10.10 5.88
CA LYS A 124 -14.43 -11.41 5.67
C LYS A 124 -14.00 -12.06 4.36
N LEU A 125 -14.03 -11.33 3.24
CA LEU A 125 -13.61 -11.85 1.93
C LEU A 125 -12.11 -12.21 1.92
N ASN A 126 -11.26 -11.37 2.49
CA ASN A 126 -9.82 -11.61 2.55
C ASN A 126 -9.42 -12.72 3.53
N SER A 127 -10.25 -13.02 4.54
CA SER A 127 -10.04 -14.20 5.39
C SER A 127 -9.93 -15.50 4.58
N GLU A 128 -10.67 -15.58 3.46
CA GLU A 128 -10.56 -16.68 2.50
C GLU A 128 -9.52 -16.40 1.41
N LEU A 129 -9.66 -15.28 0.69
CA LEU A 129 -8.87 -14.97 -0.51
C LEU A 129 -7.37 -14.80 -0.23
N ILE A 130 -7.01 -14.26 0.94
CA ILE A 130 -5.63 -13.95 1.32
C ILE A 130 -5.15 -14.90 2.42
N PHE A 131 -5.87 -14.96 3.55
CA PHE A 131 -5.40 -15.60 4.78
C PHE A 131 -5.72 -17.10 4.91
N SER A 132 -6.29 -17.72 3.88
CA SER A 132 -6.52 -19.17 3.82
C SER A 132 -5.70 -19.87 2.73
N THR A 133 -5.59 -21.19 2.83
CA THR A 133 -4.99 -22.06 1.81
C THR A 133 -5.85 -22.24 0.55
N LYS A 134 -7.10 -21.75 0.52
CA LYS A 134 -7.94 -21.82 -0.70
C LYS A 134 -7.24 -21.08 -1.85
N PRO A 135 -7.26 -21.59 -3.09
CA PRO A 135 -6.76 -20.86 -4.25
C PRO A 135 -7.38 -19.46 -4.36
N SER A 136 -6.62 -18.52 -4.91
CA SER A 136 -7.09 -17.19 -5.27
C SER A 136 -6.26 -16.63 -6.41
N GLU A 137 -6.83 -15.67 -7.14
CA GLU A 137 -6.32 -15.13 -8.39
C GLU A 137 -5.10 -14.24 -8.15
N ASP A 138 -4.98 -13.66 -6.95
CA ASP A 138 -3.79 -12.95 -6.43
C ASP A 138 -2.68 -13.90 -5.94
N ALA A 139 -2.82 -15.20 -6.14
CA ALA A 139 -1.86 -16.21 -5.71
C ALA A 139 -1.40 -17.15 -6.85
N VAL A 140 -0.42 -17.99 -6.53
CA VAL A 140 -0.07 -19.22 -7.27
C VAL A 140 -0.09 -20.41 -6.32
N LEU A 141 -0.38 -21.59 -6.85
CA LEU A 141 -0.20 -22.86 -6.13
C LEU A 141 1.13 -23.49 -6.56
N TYR A 142 2.16 -23.25 -5.76
CA TYR A 142 3.52 -23.71 -6.00
C TYR A 142 3.72 -25.15 -5.51
N THR A 143 4.48 -25.96 -6.25
CA THR A 143 4.85 -27.32 -5.82
C THR A 143 6.34 -27.36 -5.52
N VAL A 144 6.70 -27.68 -4.28
CA VAL A 144 8.09 -27.70 -3.79
C VAL A 144 8.94 -28.72 -4.53
N GLN A 145 10.12 -28.28 -4.97
CA GLN A 145 11.13 -29.09 -5.64
C GLN A 145 12.28 -29.49 -4.70
N ALA A 146 13.12 -30.43 -5.14
CA ALA A 146 14.30 -30.86 -4.38
C ALA A 146 15.35 -29.74 -4.24
N GLY A 147 15.94 -29.59 -3.05
CA GLY A 147 17.01 -28.61 -2.78
C GLY A 147 16.54 -27.17 -2.51
N GLU A 148 15.23 -26.94 -2.44
CA GLU A 148 14.64 -25.64 -2.15
C GLU A 148 14.60 -25.30 -0.65
N THR A 149 14.44 -24.02 -0.36
CA THR A 149 14.11 -23.51 0.98
C THR A 149 13.03 -22.45 0.85
N LEU A 150 12.21 -22.25 1.89
CA LEU A 150 11.17 -21.22 1.84
C LEU A 150 11.74 -19.82 1.53
N SER A 151 12.95 -19.50 1.96
CA SER A 151 13.60 -18.21 1.66
C SER A 151 13.98 -18.07 0.18
N LYS A 152 14.40 -19.15 -0.49
CA LYS A 152 14.64 -19.15 -1.95
C LYS A 152 13.33 -18.96 -2.71
N ILE A 153 12.30 -19.73 -2.34
CA ILE A 153 10.96 -19.67 -2.93
C ILE A 153 10.35 -18.26 -2.74
N ALA A 154 10.38 -17.71 -1.51
CA ALA A 154 9.86 -16.38 -1.22
C ALA A 154 10.53 -15.28 -2.05
N LYS A 155 11.86 -15.37 -2.24
CA LYS A 155 12.61 -14.44 -3.09
C LYS A 155 12.16 -14.51 -4.57
N GLN A 156 11.82 -15.68 -5.10
CA GLN A 156 11.32 -15.84 -6.46
C GLN A 156 9.99 -15.09 -6.69
N PHE A 157 9.14 -14.99 -5.67
CA PHE A 157 7.83 -14.35 -5.76
C PHE A 157 7.80 -12.91 -5.18
N ASN A 158 8.97 -12.32 -4.85
CA ASN A 158 9.11 -11.05 -4.13
C ASN A 158 8.21 -10.96 -2.88
N THR A 159 8.28 -11.98 -2.04
CA THR A 159 7.53 -12.05 -0.77
C THR A 159 8.45 -12.48 0.38
N ASN A 160 7.92 -12.54 1.61
CA ASN A 160 8.65 -13.07 2.77
C ASN A 160 8.27 -14.53 3.02
N TYR A 161 9.21 -15.30 3.58
CA TYR A 161 8.97 -16.70 3.88
C TYR A 161 7.95 -16.88 5.02
N GLU A 162 7.89 -15.91 5.94
CA GLU A 162 6.91 -15.87 7.02
C GLU A 162 5.47 -15.73 6.52
N LEU A 163 5.23 -14.98 5.44
CA LEU A 163 3.90 -14.89 4.84
C LEU A 163 3.48 -16.21 4.21
N ILE A 164 4.40 -16.90 3.54
CA ILE A 164 4.16 -18.26 3.02
C ILE A 164 3.82 -19.20 4.19
N MET A 165 4.56 -19.14 5.31
CA MET A 165 4.24 -19.94 6.49
C MET A 165 2.86 -19.61 7.07
N ARG A 166 2.54 -18.32 7.25
CA ARG A 166 1.26 -17.83 7.79
C ARG A 166 0.07 -18.33 6.98
N ILE A 167 0.10 -18.14 5.65
CA ILE A 167 -1.01 -18.52 4.75
C ILE A 167 -1.16 -20.04 4.68
N ASN A 168 -0.06 -20.78 4.64
CA ASN A 168 -0.07 -22.25 4.57
C ASN A 168 -0.16 -22.93 5.94
N LYS A 169 -0.36 -22.16 7.02
CA LYS A 169 -0.46 -22.64 8.41
C LYS A 169 0.72 -23.54 8.83
N LYS A 170 1.91 -23.28 8.30
CA LYS A 170 3.12 -24.06 8.60
C LYS A 170 3.72 -23.63 9.94
N PRO A 171 3.97 -24.55 10.88
CA PRO A 171 4.54 -24.22 12.19
C PRO A 171 6.03 -23.87 12.11
N ASP A 172 6.73 -24.37 11.08
CA ASP A 172 8.16 -24.20 10.88
C ASP A 172 8.51 -24.14 9.39
N SER A 173 9.80 -23.93 9.10
CA SER A 173 10.32 -23.71 7.75
C SER A 173 10.67 -24.98 6.96
N ARG A 174 10.45 -26.18 7.52
CA ARG A 174 10.69 -27.45 6.82
C ARG A 174 9.76 -27.58 5.63
N LEU A 175 10.29 -28.18 4.56
CA LEU A 175 9.60 -28.40 3.31
C LEU A 175 9.65 -29.87 2.92
N ASN A 176 8.53 -30.40 2.42
CA ASN A 176 8.49 -31.71 1.80
C ASN A 176 8.48 -31.58 0.27
N ILE A 177 9.23 -32.43 -0.44
CA ILE A 177 9.19 -32.46 -1.90
C ILE A 177 7.77 -32.83 -2.36
N GLY A 178 7.22 -32.08 -3.33
CA GLY A 178 5.83 -32.23 -3.76
C GLY A 178 4.79 -31.52 -2.89
N GLU A 179 5.18 -30.89 -1.79
CA GLU A 179 4.28 -30.05 -0.97
C GLU A 179 3.72 -28.90 -1.80
N LYS A 180 2.41 -28.65 -1.68
CA LYS A 180 1.73 -27.56 -2.38
C LYS A 180 1.57 -26.35 -1.46
N LEU A 181 2.15 -25.23 -1.86
CA LEU A 181 2.13 -23.96 -1.13
C LEU A 181 1.34 -22.91 -1.92
N LYS A 182 0.36 -22.28 -1.29
CA LYS A 182 -0.22 -21.03 -1.79
C LYS A 182 0.76 -19.89 -1.54
N ILE A 183 1.12 -19.16 -2.58
CA ILE A 183 2.04 -18.02 -2.50
C ILE A 183 1.36 -16.82 -3.16
N LEU A 184 1.23 -15.70 -2.44
CA LEU A 184 0.70 -14.46 -3.02
C LEU A 184 1.70 -13.89 -4.03
N LYS A 185 1.19 -13.30 -5.10
CA LYS A 185 1.98 -12.66 -6.16
C LYS A 185 1.59 -11.19 -6.31
N GLY A 186 2.58 -10.36 -6.66
CA GLY A 186 2.36 -8.96 -6.99
C GLY A 186 3.10 -8.00 -6.06
N LYS A 187 2.65 -6.74 -5.98
CA LYS A 187 3.29 -5.69 -5.19
C LYS A 187 2.48 -5.36 -3.94
N THR A 188 3.10 -5.50 -2.78
CA THR A 188 2.57 -4.98 -1.50
C THR A 188 2.81 -3.47 -1.40
N LYS A 189 1.83 -2.74 -0.86
CA LYS A 189 1.96 -1.33 -0.47
C LYS A 189 1.36 -1.12 0.92
N ILE A 190 1.83 -0.11 1.63
CA ILE A 190 1.26 0.34 2.92
C ILE A 190 0.69 1.74 2.75
N LEU A 191 -0.54 1.96 3.20
CA LEU A 191 -1.19 3.27 3.25
C LEU A 191 -1.49 3.65 4.70
N ILE A 192 -1.00 4.79 5.16
CA ILE A 192 -1.16 5.29 6.52
C ILE A 192 -1.93 6.61 6.49
N SER A 193 -3.04 6.71 7.22
CA SER A 193 -3.71 7.98 7.52
C SER A 193 -3.41 8.39 8.95
N LYS A 194 -2.87 9.61 9.11
CA LYS A 194 -2.57 10.21 10.41
C LYS A 194 -3.83 10.68 11.14
N SER A 195 -4.82 11.22 10.41
CA SER A 195 -6.10 11.69 10.98
C SER A 195 -7.01 10.55 11.42
N GLU A 196 -7.05 9.44 10.67
CA GLU A 196 -7.84 8.27 11.03
C GLU A 196 -7.12 7.35 12.02
N PHE A 197 -5.80 7.50 12.23
CA PHE A 197 -4.95 6.57 12.97
C PHE A 197 -5.05 5.13 12.44
N THR A 198 -4.94 4.99 11.11
CA THR A 198 -5.03 3.71 10.40
C THR A 198 -3.77 3.41 9.59
N LEU A 199 -3.43 2.12 9.52
CA LEU A 199 -2.48 1.56 8.56
C LEU A 199 -3.21 0.46 7.78
N THR A 200 -3.24 0.59 6.45
CA THR A 200 -3.87 -0.35 5.53
C THR A 200 -2.81 -1.06 4.71
N VAL A 201 -2.80 -2.39 4.73
CA VAL A 201 -2.01 -3.21 3.82
C VAL A 201 -2.78 -3.37 2.51
N LEU A 202 -2.08 -3.16 1.41
CA LEU A 202 -2.59 -3.35 0.06
C LEU A 202 -1.75 -4.41 -0.67
N LEU A 203 -2.41 -5.17 -1.55
CA LEU A 203 -1.78 -6.06 -2.53
C LEU A 203 -2.37 -5.72 -3.90
N ASN A 204 -1.52 -5.38 -4.88
CA ASN A 204 -1.94 -4.99 -6.23
C ASN A 204 -2.99 -3.85 -6.23
N ASP A 205 -2.79 -2.85 -5.36
CA ASP A 205 -3.69 -1.71 -5.15
C ASP A 205 -5.11 -2.09 -4.62
N ARG A 206 -5.31 -3.32 -4.15
CA ARG A 206 -6.55 -3.80 -3.51
C ARG A 206 -6.35 -3.95 -2.01
N TYR A 207 -7.43 -3.77 -1.24
CA TYR A 207 -7.42 -3.86 0.21
C TYR A 207 -7.07 -5.28 0.66
N VAL A 208 -6.16 -5.42 1.62
CA VAL A 208 -5.88 -6.68 2.33
C VAL A 208 -6.46 -6.63 3.73
N LYS A 209 -6.03 -5.66 4.55
CA LYS A 209 -6.45 -5.49 5.94
C LYS A 209 -6.06 -4.11 6.48
N GLN A 210 -6.80 -3.60 7.46
CA GLN A 210 -6.51 -2.33 8.13
C GLN A 210 -6.35 -2.51 9.65
N TYR A 211 -5.40 -1.77 10.23
CA TYR A 211 -5.00 -1.83 11.63
C TYR A 211 -5.04 -0.43 12.26
N ARG A 212 -5.27 -0.37 13.58
CA ARG A 212 -5.13 0.87 14.37
C ARG A 212 -3.66 1.14 14.66
N ILE A 213 -3.25 2.41 14.61
CA ILE A 213 -1.87 2.83 14.89
C ILE A 213 -1.79 3.99 15.89
N GLY A 214 -0.65 4.16 16.55
CA GLY A 214 -0.25 5.41 17.18
C GLY A 214 0.67 6.21 16.26
N THR A 215 0.59 7.53 16.29
CA THR A 215 1.41 8.45 15.47
C THR A 215 2.19 9.43 16.34
N GLY A 216 3.01 10.27 15.72
CA GLY A 216 3.82 11.30 16.38
C GLY A 216 2.98 12.47 16.89
N LYS A 217 3.24 12.88 18.14
CA LYS A 217 2.68 14.10 18.73
C LYS A 217 3.04 15.33 17.89
N ASN A 218 2.21 16.38 17.94
CA ASN A 218 2.45 17.65 17.23
C ASN A 218 2.79 17.49 15.74
N ASP A 219 2.11 16.55 15.07
CA ASP A 219 2.27 16.23 13.64
C ASP A 219 3.65 15.68 13.23
N LYS A 220 4.49 15.24 14.19
CA LYS A 220 5.86 14.74 13.96
C LYS A 220 5.99 13.52 13.01
N THR A 221 4.91 12.79 12.72
CA THR A 221 4.95 11.73 11.70
C THR A 221 4.96 12.37 10.30
N PRO A 222 6.03 12.19 9.50
CA PRO A 222 6.18 12.89 8.23
C PRO A 222 5.21 12.35 7.18
N GLU A 223 4.64 13.24 6.38
CA GLU A 223 3.80 12.89 5.22
C GLU A 223 4.66 12.66 3.96
N GLY A 224 4.12 11.91 3.00
CA GLY A 224 4.76 11.59 1.73
C GLY A 224 4.97 10.09 1.50
N THR A 225 5.72 9.76 0.45
CA THR A 225 6.06 8.38 0.08
C THR A 225 7.38 7.95 0.69
N PHE A 226 7.47 6.72 1.19
CA PHE A 226 8.64 6.09 1.78
C PHE A 226 8.78 4.65 1.25
N GLU A 227 9.90 4.01 1.55
CA GLU A 227 10.18 2.62 1.21
C GLU A 227 10.81 1.92 2.43
N VAL A 228 10.69 0.60 2.51
CA VAL A 228 11.31 -0.19 3.58
C VAL A 228 12.83 -0.29 3.38
N LYS A 229 13.61 0.13 4.38
CA LYS A 229 15.07 -0.04 4.44
C LYS A 229 15.46 -1.40 4.98
N ASN A 230 14.95 -1.73 6.16
CA ASN A 230 15.31 -2.91 6.91
C ASN A 230 14.17 -3.40 7.80
N LYS A 231 14.28 -4.64 8.26
CA LYS A 231 13.31 -5.34 9.09
C LYS A 231 14.05 -6.05 10.21
N MET A 232 13.55 -5.98 11.44
CA MET A 232 14.11 -6.72 12.58
C MET A 232 12.99 -7.36 13.42
N LYS A 233 13.18 -8.62 13.82
CA LYS A 233 12.40 -9.26 14.89
C LYS A 233 13.13 -9.04 16.20
N ASN A 234 12.40 -8.85 17.29
CA ASN A 234 12.95 -8.59 18.62
C ASN A 234 14.04 -7.48 18.59
N PRO A 235 13.68 -6.28 18.08
CA PRO A 235 14.65 -5.23 17.78
C PRO A 235 15.35 -4.66 19.02
N THR A 236 16.64 -4.38 18.89
CA THR A 236 17.36 -3.47 19.80
C THR A 236 16.99 -2.03 19.46
N TRP A 237 16.66 -1.22 20.48
CA TRP A 237 16.35 0.19 20.32
C TRP A 237 17.57 1.07 20.57
N TYR A 238 17.94 1.86 19.56
CA TYR A 238 18.91 2.93 19.67
C TYR A 238 18.13 4.23 19.92
N SER A 239 18.16 4.72 21.16
CA SER A 239 17.34 5.85 21.57
C SER A 239 17.91 7.18 21.04
N PRO A 240 17.09 8.08 20.48
CA PRO A 240 17.53 9.42 20.08
C PRO A 240 17.93 10.29 21.29
N TYR A 241 17.55 9.88 22.50
CA TYR A 241 17.94 10.51 23.77
C TYR A 241 19.20 9.89 24.40
N GLY A 242 19.87 8.99 23.68
CA GLY A 242 21.00 8.22 24.17
C GLY A 242 20.60 6.88 24.81
N GLY A 243 21.53 5.93 24.75
CA GLY A 243 21.36 4.55 25.22
C GLY A 243 20.99 3.56 24.12
N VAL A 244 21.36 2.30 24.34
CA VAL A 244 21.08 1.15 23.47
C VAL A 244 20.41 0.09 24.33
N TYR A 245 19.15 -0.22 24.03
CA TYR A 245 18.30 -1.07 24.84
C TYR A 245 17.92 -2.32 24.06
N SER A 246 18.37 -3.49 24.51
CA SER A 246 18.08 -4.78 23.86
C SER A 246 16.59 -5.11 23.93
N TYR A 247 16.12 -6.06 23.12
CA TYR A 247 14.74 -6.55 23.27
C TYR A 247 14.56 -7.24 24.62
N GLY A 248 13.47 -6.91 25.33
CA GLY A 248 13.19 -7.36 26.70
C GLY A 248 13.69 -6.41 27.79
N ASP A 249 14.49 -5.40 27.45
CA ASP A 249 14.83 -4.28 28.34
C ASP A 249 13.57 -3.42 28.62
N GLU A 250 13.34 -3.04 29.87
CA GLU A 250 12.18 -2.22 30.29
C GLU A 250 12.12 -0.86 29.56
N LYS A 251 13.27 -0.34 29.11
CA LYS A 251 13.39 0.93 28.37
C LYS A 251 13.17 0.76 26.87
N ASN A 252 13.11 -0.46 26.34
CA ASN A 252 12.88 -0.70 24.92
C ASN A 252 11.39 -0.59 24.55
N ILE A 253 11.05 0.46 23.81
CA ILE A 253 9.67 0.77 23.42
C ILE A 253 9.21 0.13 22.09
N LEU A 254 10.09 -0.58 21.38
CA LEU A 254 9.83 -0.99 19.99
C LEU A 254 8.89 -2.20 19.85
N GLY A 255 8.64 -2.94 20.93
CA GLY A 255 7.85 -4.17 20.88
C GLY A 255 8.53 -5.28 20.06
N THR A 256 7.75 -6.16 19.42
CA THR A 256 8.28 -7.41 18.85
C THR A 256 8.87 -7.30 17.44
N ARG A 257 8.58 -6.21 16.70
CA ARG A 257 9.03 -6.00 15.31
C ARG A 257 9.39 -4.55 15.05
N TRP A 258 10.36 -4.36 14.15
CA TRP A 258 10.75 -3.08 13.56
C TRP A 258 10.77 -3.18 12.03
N ILE A 259 10.22 -2.16 11.37
CA ILE A 259 10.22 -1.95 9.92
C ILE A 259 10.73 -0.52 9.69
N GLY A 260 12.03 -0.38 9.41
CA GLY A 260 12.67 0.93 9.23
C GLY A 260 12.46 1.48 7.84
N PHE A 261 12.31 2.80 7.72
CA PHE A 261 12.17 3.48 6.43
C PHE A 261 13.53 3.78 5.81
N LYS A 262 13.59 3.86 4.48
CA LYS A 262 14.76 4.42 3.77
C LYS A 262 14.89 5.89 4.16
N GLU A 263 16.08 6.25 4.58
CA GLU A 263 16.41 7.61 4.99
C GLU A 263 16.22 8.57 3.82
N LYS A 264 15.67 9.74 4.12
CA LYS A 264 15.64 10.90 3.23
C LYS A 264 16.34 12.06 3.92
N GLU A 265 16.69 13.08 3.14
CA GLU A 265 17.24 14.31 3.69
C GLU A 265 16.31 14.85 4.79
N ASN A 266 16.88 15.11 5.96
CA ASN A 266 16.17 15.54 7.18
C ASN A 266 15.11 14.56 7.74
N LEU A 267 15.02 13.32 7.24
CA LEU A 267 14.10 12.27 7.71
C LEU A 267 14.83 10.94 7.90
N ALA A 268 15.52 10.82 9.04
CA ALA A 268 16.22 9.60 9.47
C ALA A 268 15.61 9.03 10.77
N GLY A 269 15.78 7.73 11.01
CA GLY A 269 15.34 7.05 12.23
C GLY A 269 13.83 6.73 12.31
N PHE A 270 13.04 7.02 11.27
CA PHE A 270 11.61 6.70 11.22
C PHE A 270 11.34 5.23 10.84
N GLY A 271 10.24 4.69 11.34
CA GLY A 271 9.77 3.34 11.01
C GLY A 271 8.38 3.03 11.57
N ILE A 272 7.90 1.83 11.24
CA ILE A 272 6.74 1.18 11.87
C ILE A 272 7.28 0.17 12.87
N HIS A 273 6.74 0.15 14.09
CA HIS A 273 7.13 -0.81 15.12
C HIS A 273 5.96 -1.23 16.02
N GLY A 274 6.19 -2.27 16.83
CA GLY A 274 5.26 -2.70 17.87
C GLY A 274 5.17 -1.69 19.02
N THR A 275 4.78 -2.11 20.21
CA THR A 275 4.82 -1.24 21.39
C THR A 275 4.83 -2.04 22.69
N THR A 276 5.47 -1.50 23.72
CA THR A 276 5.28 -1.91 25.13
C THR A 276 4.17 -1.11 25.82
N MET A 277 3.68 -0.05 25.16
CA MET A 277 2.64 0.90 25.60
C MET A 277 1.39 0.77 24.69
N PRO A 278 0.56 -0.28 24.82
CA PRO A 278 -0.58 -0.53 23.93
C PRO A 278 -1.69 0.54 24.01
N GLU A 279 -1.79 1.27 25.11
CA GLU A 279 -2.69 2.40 25.32
C GLU A 279 -2.38 3.60 24.41
N THR A 280 -1.18 3.66 23.81
CA THR A 280 -0.80 4.71 22.86
C THR A 280 -1.36 4.49 21.45
N ILE A 281 -1.98 3.34 21.17
CA ILE A 281 -2.59 3.03 19.86
C ILE A 281 -3.90 3.81 19.69
N GLY A 282 -4.03 4.53 18.56
CA GLY A 282 -5.12 5.47 18.31
C GLY A 282 -4.85 6.89 18.82
N THR A 283 -3.61 7.21 19.23
CA THR A 283 -3.22 8.53 19.76
C THR A 283 -2.00 9.10 19.04
N ALA A 284 -1.84 10.43 19.07
CA ALA A 284 -0.66 11.14 18.58
C ALA A 284 0.30 11.41 19.76
N SER A 285 1.11 10.40 20.12
CA SER A 285 1.92 10.39 21.35
C SER A 285 3.39 9.98 21.15
N SER A 286 3.76 9.44 19.98
CA SER A 286 5.16 9.09 19.70
C SER A 286 6.01 10.33 19.37
N ASP A 287 7.31 10.16 19.20
CA ASP A 287 8.20 11.21 18.66
C ASP A 287 8.30 11.20 17.12
N GLY A 288 7.48 10.42 16.42
CA GLY A 288 7.38 10.44 14.96
C GLY A 288 7.11 9.08 14.32
N CYS A 289 7.62 8.00 14.92
CA CYS A 289 7.41 6.63 14.45
C CYS A 289 5.96 6.15 14.57
N ILE A 290 5.58 5.22 13.70
CA ILE A 290 4.25 4.60 13.71
C ILE A 290 4.28 3.42 14.70
N ARG A 291 3.43 3.50 15.73
CA ARG A 291 3.26 2.43 16.72
C ARG A 291 2.10 1.52 16.35
N MET A 292 2.24 0.24 16.61
CA MET A 292 1.21 -0.78 16.39
C MET A 292 1.12 -1.72 17.60
N LYS A 293 0.01 -2.45 17.75
CA LYS A 293 -0.02 -3.61 18.63
C LYS A 293 0.97 -4.66 18.13
N ASN A 294 1.57 -5.43 19.04
CA ASN A 294 2.58 -6.44 18.66
C ASN A 294 2.02 -7.50 17.70
N SER A 295 0.78 -7.98 17.91
CA SER A 295 0.07 -8.87 16.97
C SER A 295 -0.06 -8.30 15.56
N ASP A 296 -0.29 -7.00 15.47
CA ASP A 296 -0.67 -6.32 14.23
C ASP A 296 0.58 -6.02 13.40
N VAL A 297 1.65 -5.53 14.04
CA VAL A 297 2.95 -5.36 13.38
C VAL A 297 3.55 -6.69 12.96
N GLU A 298 3.29 -7.78 13.67
CA GLU A 298 3.76 -9.12 13.27
C GLU A 298 3.13 -9.59 11.97
N GLU A 299 1.85 -9.29 11.75
CA GLU A 299 1.20 -9.58 10.48
C GLU A 299 1.68 -8.64 9.35
N VAL A 300 1.75 -7.32 9.61
CA VAL A 300 2.30 -6.36 8.63
C VAL A 300 3.75 -6.70 8.26
N PHE A 301 4.57 -7.11 9.23
CA PHE A 301 5.96 -7.51 9.02
C PHE A 301 6.07 -8.67 8.03
N ASP A 302 5.14 -9.62 8.05
CA ASP A 302 5.17 -10.75 7.12
C ASP A 302 4.82 -10.30 5.69
N PHE A 303 3.96 -9.30 5.50
CA PHE A 303 3.66 -8.75 4.18
C PHE A 303 4.79 -7.92 3.55
N VAL A 304 5.49 -7.08 4.31
CA VAL A 304 6.37 -6.06 3.72
C VAL A 304 7.75 -6.60 3.31
N THR A 305 8.19 -6.33 2.09
CA THR A 305 9.58 -6.54 1.61
C THR A 305 10.33 -5.20 1.52
N THR A 306 11.63 -5.20 1.19
CA THR A 306 12.42 -3.95 0.96
C THR A 306 11.92 -3.12 -0.23
N ASP A 307 11.12 -3.72 -1.11
CA ASP A 307 10.53 -3.06 -2.28
C ASP A 307 9.11 -2.53 -1.98
N THR A 308 8.62 -2.73 -0.75
CA THR A 308 7.30 -2.25 -0.36
C THR A 308 7.30 -0.73 -0.21
N GLY A 309 6.50 -0.08 -1.07
CA GLY A 309 6.19 1.34 -0.97
C GLY A 309 5.23 1.63 0.19
N ILE A 310 5.47 2.73 0.88
CA ILE A 310 4.70 3.21 2.02
C ILE A 310 4.22 4.63 1.68
N ILE A 311 2.94 4.92 1.87
CA ILE A 311 2.35 6.25 1.67
C ILE A 311 1.81 6.70 3.02
N ILE A 312 2.28 7.85 3.50
CA ILE A 312 1.79 8.49 4.71
C ILE A 312 1.08 9.78 4.30
N GLN A 313 -0.19 9.90 4.65
CA GLN A 313 -1.02 11.07 4.40
C GLN A 313 -1.72 11.51 5.69
N ARG A 314 -2.26 12.72 5.67
CA ARG A 314 -3.17 13.18 6.71
C ARG A 314 -4.48 12.38 6.64
#